data_AF-A0A9W2X1N5-F1
#
_entry.id   AF-A0A9W2X1N5-F1
#
_cell.length_a   1.000
_cell.length_b   1.000
_cell.length_c   1.000
_cell.angle_alpha   90.00
_cell.angle_beta   90.00
_cell.angle_gamma   90.00
#
_symmetry.space_group_name_H-M   'P 1'
#
loop_
_entity.id
_entity.type
_entity.pdbx_description
1 polymer ?
#
loop_
_entity_poly.entity_id
_entity_poly.type
_entity_poly.pdbx_seq_one_letter_code
_entity_poly.pdbx_strand_id
1 'polypeptide(L)'
;MDPESSRSKQKMGYRHWHADLRSDDSPLEAGLAFACKLKSAIPFLGREALEKQRTEGLCRRLVGFTVDEKVPMFGLEAIWRNGQVVGHVRRADFGFTVDKTLAYGYIRDPSGGPVSLDFVKSGEYALERMGVTYSAQAHLKSPFDPDSKRMKGIY
;
A
#
# COMPACT_ATOMS: atom_id res chain seq x y z
N MET A 1 18.39 18.54 15.87
CA MET A 1 17.45 17.44 15.58
C MET A 1 18.22 16.47 14.69
N ASP A 2 18.51 15.28 15.19
CA ASP A 2 19.45 14.36 14.56
C ASP A 2 18.81 13.70 13.31
N PRO A 3 19.34 13.89 12.08
CA PRO A 3 18.74 13.39 10.84
C PRO A 3 18.62 11.86 10.80
N GLU A 4 19.41 11.14 11.61
CA GLU A 4 19.42 9.68 11.64
C GLU A 4 18.32 9.06 12.50
N SER A 5 17.60 9.83 13.33
CA SER A 5 16.64 9.27 14.30
C SER A 5 15.21 9.09 13.78
N SER A 6 14.86 9.60 12.58
CA SER A 6 13.53 9.43 11.99
C SER A 6 13.38 8.08 11.28
N ARG A 7 13.23 7.00 12.06
CA ARG A 7 12.80 5.69 11.54
C ARG A 7 11.28 5.69 11.32
N SER A 8 10.78 6.37 10.27
CA SER A 8 9.35 6.29 9.96
C SER A 8 8.97 4.83 9.62
N LYS A 9 7.97 4.26 10.30
CA LYS A 9 7.55 2.86 10.05
C LYS A 9 6.95 2.67 8.66
N GLN A 10 6.45 3.76 8.05
CA GLN A 10 5.89 3.80 6.70
C GLN A 10 6.90 3.39 5.63
N LYS A 11 8.14 3.88 5.76
CA LYS A 11 9.22 3.59 4.81
C LYS A 11 9.62 2.12 4.83
N MET A 12 9.26 1.37 5.87
CA MET A 12 9.52 -0.07 5.91
C MET A 12 8.28 -0.88 5.46
N GLY A 13 7.19 -0.21 5.08
CA GLY A 13 5.94 -0.86 4.67
C GLY A 13 5.14 -1.47 5.81
N TYR A 14 5.43 -1.14 7.07
CA TYR A 14 4.63 -1.61 8.20
C TYR A 14 3.24 -0.96 8.19
N ARG A 15 2.23 -1.77 8.50
CA ARG A 15 0.84 -1.34 8.56
C ARG A 15 0.49 -0.86 9.96
N HIS A 16 -0.14 0.31 10.04
CA HIS A 16 -0.64 0.88 11.28
C HIS A 16 -2.12 0.55 11.46
N TRP A 17 -2.48 -0.13 12.55
CA TRP A 17 -3.87 -0.42 12.91
C TRP A 17 -4.64 0.90 13.15
N HIS A 18 -5.88 1.01 12.68
CA HIS A 18 -6.73 2.21 12.60
C HIS A 18 -6.39 3.25 11.52
N ALA A 19 -5.17 3.27 10.98
CA ALA A 19 -4.80 4.17 9.89
C ALA A 19 -4.77 3.45 8.53
N ASP A 20 -3.89 2.46 8.41
CA ASP A 20 -3.75 1.65 7.19
C ASP A 20 -4.72 0.48 7.17
N LEU A 21 -5.06 -0.06 8.35
CA LEU A 21 -5.96 -1.21 8.52
C LEU A 21 -7.18 -0.82 9.34
N ARG A 22 -8.34 -1.29 8.92
CA ARG A 22 -9.61 -1.20 9.64
C ARG A 22 -10.26 -2.57 9.75
N SER A 23 -11.33 -2.68 10.52
CA SER A 23 -12.08 -3.92 10.69
C SER A 23 -12.71 -4.45 9.39
N ASP A 24 -12.91 -3.58 8.39
CA ASP A 24 -13.42 -3.97 7.08
C ASP A 24 -12.31 -4.43 6.10
N ASP A 25 -11.04 -4.21 6.42
CA ASP A 25 -9.93 -4.56 5.54
C ASP A 25 -9.45 -6.00 5.81
N SER A 26 -9.33 -6.80 4.75
CA SER A 26 -8.82 -8.16 4.91
C SER A 26 -7.29 -8.20 4.96
N PRO A 27 -6.68 -9.17 5.67
CA PRO A 27 -5.23 -9.42 5.60
C PRO A 27 -4.71 -9.65 4.19
N LEU A 28 -5.50 -10.22 3.28
CA LEU A 28 -5.08 -10.43 1.89
C LEU A 28 -5.04 -9.10 1.13
N GLU A 29 -6.05 -8.25 1.28
CA GLU A 29 -6.12 -6.93 0.66
C GLU A 29 -5.00 -6.01 1.16
N ALA A 30 -4.64 -6.13 2.44
CA ALA A 30 -3.57 -5.37 3.08
C ALA A 30 -2.14 -5.83 2.72
N GLY A 31 -1.99 -6.95 2.00
CA GLY A 31 -0.69 -7.57 1.73
C GLY A 31 -0.06 -8.30 2.93
N LEU A 32 -0.87 -8.65 3.93
CA LEU A 32 -0.47 -9.32 5.17
C LEU A 32 -0.72 -10.84 5.14
N ALA A 33 -0.91 -11.43 3.96
CA ALA A 33 -1.13 -12.86 3.80
C ALA A 33 -0.05 -13.73 4.47
N PHE A 34 1.19 -13.23 4.57
CA PHE A 34 2.30 -13.93 5.23
C PHE A 34 2.09 -14.13 6.75
N ALA A 35 1.26 -13.30 7.38
CA ALA A 35 0.93 -13.41 8.80
C ALA A 35 -0.17 -14.44 9.08
N CYS A 36 -0.89 -14.91 8.05
CA CYS A 36 -1.98 -15.87 8.18
C CYS A 36 -1.48 -17.31 7.95
N LYS A 37 -1.93 -18.27 8.78
CA LYS A 37 -1.54 -19.69 8.73
C LYS A 37 -2.22 -20.50 7.60
N LEU A 38 -2.40 -19.89 6.43
CA LEU A 38 -3.10 -20.46 5.27
C LEU A 38 -2.39 -21.66 4.62
N LYS A 39 -1.09 -21.84 4.86
CA LYS A 39 -0.30 -22.99 4.35
C LYS A 39 -0.34 -24.22 5.26
N SER A 40 -0.94 -24.11 6.44
CA SER A 40 -1.03 -25.21 7.42
C SER A 40 -2.49 -25.60 7.63
N ALA A 41 -2.75 -26.75 8.24
CA ALA A 41 -4.11 -27.17 8.60
C ALA A 41 -4.64 -26.53 9.90
N ILE A 42 -3.87 -25.64 10.54
CA ILE A 42 -4.25 -25.04 11.82
C ILE A 42 -5.51 -24.15 11.64
N PRO A 43 -6.61 -24.43 12.34
CA PRO A 43 -7.82 -23.62 12.25
C PRO A 43 -7.62 -22.26 12.95
N PHE A 44 -8.25 -21.21 12.41
CA PHE A 44 -8.31 -19.89 13.02
C PHE A 44 -9.56 -19.14 12.56
N LEU A 45 -10.01 -18.15 13.35
CA LEU A 45 -11.18 -17.33 13.02
C LEU A 45 -10.97 -16.57 11.70
N GLY A 46 -11.92 -16.66 10.78
CA GLY A 46 -11.86 -15.99 9.47
C GLY A 46 -11.07 -16.75 8.39
N ARG A 47 -10.55 -17.95 8.67
CA ARG A 47 -9.82 -18.77 7.68
C ARG A 47 -10.62 -19.02 6.41
N GLU A 48 -11.84 -19.52 6.54
CA GLU A 48 -12.72 -19.86 5.41
C GLU A 48 -12.99 -18.63 4.53
N ALA A 49 -13.23 -17.48 5.15
CA ALA A 49 -13.42 -16.21 4.43
C ALA A 49 -12.18 -15.82 3.61
N LEU A 50 -10.97 -16.01 4.16
CA LEU A 50 -9.73 -15.72 3.43
C LEU A 50 -9.46 -16.73 2.31
N GLU A 51 -9.78 -18.01 2.49
CA GLU A 51 -9.65 -19.04 1.46
C GLU A 51 -10.62 -18.78 0.29
N LYS A 52 -11.86 -18.40 0.61
CA LYS A 52 -12.86 -17.96 -0.38
C LYS A 52 -12.37 -16.73 -1.14
N GLN A 53 -11.95 -15.68 -0.42
CA GLN A 53 -11.45 -14.44 -1.02
C GLN A 53 -10.21 -14.68 -1.91
N ARG A 54 -9.35 -15.64 -1.57
CA ARG A 54 -8.20 -16.01 -2.42
C ARG A 54 -8.63 -16.65 -3.74
N THR A 55 -9.72 -17.40 -3.72
CA THR A 55 -10.27 -18.08 -4.91
C THR A 55 -11.03 -17.10 -5.81
N GLU A 56 -11.84 -16.22 -5.22
CA GLU A 56 -12.63 -15.21 -5.95
C GLU A 56 -11.78 -14.04 -6.48
N GLY A 57 -10.63 -13.80 -5.85
CA GLY A 57 -9.77 -12.66 -6.16
C GLY A 57 -10.06 -11.45 -5.28
N LEU A 58 -9.15 -10.47 -5.30
CA LEU A 58 -9.24 -9.30 -4.43
C LEU A 58 -9.95 -8.15 -5.16
N CYS A 59 -11.11 -7.70 -4.67
CA CYS A 59 -11.80 -6.52 -5.22
C CYS A 59 -11.06 -5.20 -4.91
N ARG A 60 -10.21 -5.18 -3.88
CA ARG A 60 -9.35 -4.05 -3.54
C ARG A 60 -7.98 -4.51 -3.07
N ARG A 61 -6.98 -3.65 -3.16
CA ARG A 61 -5.62 -3.92 -2.65
C ARG A 61 -4.97 -2.65 -2.11
N LEU A 62 -4.28 -2.76 -0.98
CA LEU A 62 -3.44 -1.71 -0.43
C LEU A 62 -2.14 -1.61 -1.23
N VAL A 63 -1.90 -0.45 -1.83
CA VAL A 63 -0.74 -0.16 -2.68
C VAL A 63 0.02 1.03 -2.10
N GLY A 64 1.34 0.96 -2.15
CA GLY A 64 2.22 2.09 -1.81
C GLY A 64 2.51 2.94 -3.05
N PHE A 65 2.70 4.23 -2.86
CA PHE A 65 2.96 5.19 -3.91
C PHE A 65 4.15 6.06 -3.54
N THR A 66 4.98 6.41 -4.52
CA THR A 66 6.02 7.44 -4.39
C THR A 66 5.78 8.54 -5.40
N VAL A 67 5.88 9.78 -4.96
CA VAL A 67 5.85 11.00 -5.78
C VAL A 67 7.22 11.69 -5.65
N ASP A 68 7.80 12.12 -6.77
CA ASP A 68 9.14 12.71 -6.80
C ASP A 68 9.15 14.12 -6.20
N GLU A 69 8.06 14.86 -6.38
CA GLU A 69 7.88 16.17 -5.80
C GLU A 69 7.64 16.10 -4.28
N LYS A 70 8.25 17.05 -3.54
CA LYS A 70 8.13 17.18 -2.08
C LYS A 70 6.80 17.85 -1.71
N VAL A 71 5.71 17.15 -1.98
CA VAL A 71 4.35 17.64 -1.75
C VAL A 71 3.80 16.97 -0.50
N PRO A 72 3.44 17.73 0.55
CA PRO A 72 2.86 17.14 1.75
C PRO A 72 1.47 16.58 1.44
N MET A 73 1.26 15.30 1.73
CA MET A 73 -0.04 14.65 1.65
C MET A 73 -0.41 14.14 3.05
N PHE A 74 -1.71 14.06 3.34
CA PHE A 74 -2.21 13.79 4.69
C PHE A 74 -3.20 12.62 4.75
N GLY A 75 -3.90 12.34 3.65
CA GLY A 75 -4.99 11.37 3.56
C GLY A 75 -6.19 11.95 2.81
N LEU A 76 -6.98 11.04 2.23
CA LEU A 76 -8.18 11.29 1.40
C LEU A 76 -7.91 11.91 0.02
N GLU A 77 -6.66 12.20 -0.35
CA GLU A 77 -6.28 12.56 -1.71
C GLU A 77 -6.70 11.48 -2.71
N ALA A 78 -7.20 11.87 -3.88
CA ALA A 78 -7.67 10.91 -4.87
C ALA A 78 -6.49 10.19 -5.52
N ILE A 79 -6.64 8.87 -5.70
CA ILE A 79 -5.70 8.03 -6.45
C ILE A 79 -6.28 7.82 -7.84
N TRP A 80 -5.55 8.28 -8.84
CA TRP A 80 -5.89 8.12 -10.25
C TRP A 80 -5.09 6.97 -10.85
N ARG A 81 -5.74 6.22 -11.74
CA ARG A 81 -5.11 5.24 -12.63
C ARG A 81 -5.66 5.43 -14.04
N ASN A 82 -4.80 5.65 -15.02
CA ASN A 82 -5.18 5.83 -16.43
C ASN A 82 -6.34 6.84 -16.62
N GLY A 83 -6.29 7.97 -15.90
CA GLY A 83 -7.32 9.02 -15.96
C GLY A 83 -8.64 8.71 -15.23
N GLN A 84 -8.74 7.62 -14.45
CA GLN A 84 -9.91 7.33 -13.63
C GLN A 84 -9.56 7.25 -12.14
N VAL A 85 -10.45 7.72 -11.27
CA VAL A 85 -10.28 7.58 -9.82
C VAL A 85 -10.50 6.13 -9.42
N VAL A 86 -9.50 5.54 -8.77
CA VAL A 86 -9.50 4.13 -8.34
C VAL A 86 -9.46 3.97 -6.82
N GLY A 87 -9.32 5.05 -6.07
CA GLY A 87 -9.27 5.02 -4.62
C GLY A 87 -8.87 6.35 -4.01
N HIS A 88 -8.48 6.31 -2.75
CA HIS A 88 -7.94 7.46 -2.03
C HIS A 88 -6.77 7.06 -1.14
N VAL A 89 -5.89 8.02 -0.87
CA VAL A 89 -4.78 7.87 0.07
C VAL A 89 -5.33 7.64 1.47
N ARG A 90 -4.92 6.57 2.12
CA ARG A 90 -5.18 6.31 3.54
C ARG A 90 -4.25 7.10 4.43
N ARG A 91 -2.98 7.15 4.05
CA ARG A 91 -1.92 7.77 4.82
C ARG A 91 -0.76 8.15 3.91
N ALA A 92 -0.09 9.24 4.26
CA ALA A 92 1.12 9.66 3.60
C ALA A 92 2.18 10.12 4.62
N ASP A 93 3.41 10.28 4.12
CA ASP A 93 4.56 10.76 4.88
C ASP A 93 5.64 11.25 3.90
N PHE A 94 6.67 11.89 4.43
CA PHE A 94 7.87 12.18 3.66
C PHE A 94 8.98 11.17 3.94
N GLY A 95 9.44 10.49 2.89
CA GLY A 95 10.51 9.51 2.97
C GLY A 95 11.88 10.18 2.88
N PHE A 96 12.38 10.76 3.96
CA PHE A 96 13.68 11.48 3.97
C PHE A 96 14.86 10.69 3.39
N THR A 97 14.86 9.36 3.49
CA THR A 97 15.95 8.51 2.96
C THR A 97 15.86 8.29 1.45
N VAL A 98 14.65 8.37 0.89
CA VAL A 98 14.40 8.24 -0.56
C VAL A 98 14.15 9.59 -1.23
N ASP A 99 14.08 10.67 -0.43
CA ASP A 99 13.77 12.05 -0.80
C ASP A 99 12.48 12.21 -1.62
N LYS A 100 11.45 11.42 -1.29
CA LYS A 100 10.15 11.37 -1.99
C LYS A 100 8.97 11.45 -1.04
N THR A 101 7.85 11.99 -1.53
CA THR A 101 6.57 11.83 -0.84
C THR A 101 6.11 10.37 -0.96
N LEU A 102 5.73 9.78 0.16
CA LEU A 102 5.22 8.42 0.27
C LEU A 102 3.74 8.46 0.59
N ALA A 103 2.96 7.60 -0.06
CA ALA A 103 1.54 7.43 0.26
C ALA A 103 1.15 5.95 0.21
N TYR A 104 0.10 5.59 0.94
CA TYR A 104 -0.53 4.28 0.86
C TYR A 104 -2.03 4.45 0.71
N GLY A 105 -2.64 3.64 -0.14
CA GLY A 105 -4.08 3.66 -0.33
C GLY A 105 -4.61 2.36 -0.91
N TYR A 106 -5.89 2.08 -0.65
CA TYR A 106 -6.56 0.97 -1.30
C TYR A 106 -7.05 1.40 -2.67
N ILE A 107 -6.73 0.60 -3.69
CA ILE A 107 -7.26 0.79 -5.04
C ILE A 107 -8.27 -0.30 -5.38
N ARG A 108 -9.21 0.04 -6.25
CA ARG A 108 -10.24 -0.83 -6.83
C ARG A 108 -10.25 -0.67 -8.35
N ASP A 109 -10.71 -1.69 -9.06
CA ASP A 109 -11.05 -1.55 -10.47
C ASP A 109 -12.46 -0.95 -10.60
N PRO A 110 -12.65 0.23 -11.22
CA PRO A 110 -13.97 0.81 -11.42
C PRO A 110 -14.93 -0.06 -12.23
N SER A 111 -14.41 -0.98 -13.06
CA SER A 111 -15.21 -1.95 -13.80
C SER A 111 -15.71 -3.13 -12.95
N GLY A 112 -15.28 -3.23 -11.69
CA GLY A 112 -15.62 -4.32 -10.77
C GLY A 112 -14.70 -5.55 -10.88
N GLY A 113 -13.69 -5.50 -11.74
CA GLY A 113 -12.68 -6.56 -11.88
C GLY A 113 -11.78 -6.75 -10.65
N PRO A 114 -11.04 -7.87 -10.58
CA PRO A 114 -10.08 -8.12 -9.50
C PRO A 114 -8.83 -7.25 -9.64
N VAL A 115 -8.33 -6.75 -8.51
CA VAL A 115 -7.08 -6.01 -8.39
C VAL A 115 -5.90 -6.98 -8.30
N SER A 116 -5.58 -7.57 -9.45
CA SER A 116 -4.44 -8.47 -9.66
C SER A 116 -3.11 -7.74 -9.57
N LEU A 117 -2.00 -8.47 -9.50
CA LEU A 117 -0.66 -7.86 -9.51
C LEU A 117 -0.38 -7.14 -10.84
N ASP A 118 -0.87 -7.69 -11.94
CA ASP A 118 -0.68 -7.10 -13.27
C ASP A 118 -1.54 -5.84 -13.43
N PHE A 119 -2.75 -5.82 -12.86
CA PHE A 119 -3.57 -4.60 -12.78
C PHE A 119 -2.81 -3.45 -12.10
N VAL A 120 -2.14 -3.75 -10.98
CA VAL A 120 -1.33 -2.77 -10.27
C VAL A 120 -0.15 -2.30 -11.13
N LYS A 121 0.62 -3.22 -11.72
CA LYS A 121 1.87 -2.90 -12.43
C LYS A 121 1.71 -2.22 -13.78
N SER A 122 0.60 -2.45 -14.47
CA SER A 122 0.35 -1.95 -15.83
C SER A 122 -0.27 -0.55 -15.90
N GLY A 123 -0.69 0.01 -14.76
CA GLY A 123 -1.35 1.30 -14.70
C GLY A 123 -0.36 2.46 -14.58
N GLU A 124 -0.72 3.59 -15.17
CA GLU A 124 -0.11 4.89 -14.87
C GLU A 124 -0.89 5.54 -13.74
N TYR A 125 -0.20 6.00 -12.69
CA TYR A 125 -0.84 6.54 -11.50
C TYR A 125 -0.53 8.01 -11.29
N ALA A 126 -1.49 8.70 -10.70
CA ALA A 126 -1.29 10.03 -10.16
C ALA A 126 -2.02 10.17 -8.82
N LEU A 127 -1.48 11.02 -7.95
CA LEU A 127 -2.14 11.44 -6.71
C LEU A 127 -2.61 12.87 -6.87
N GLU A 128 -3.87 13.15 -6.55
CA GLU A 128 -4.45 14.48 -6.67
C GLU A 128 -4.61 15.14 -5.30
N ARG A 129 -4.03 16.33 -5.18
CA ARG A 129 -4.10 17.15 -3.99
C ARG A 129 -4.55 18.56 -4.38
N MET A 130 -5.68 18.99 -3.81
CA MET A 130 -6.24 20.34 -4.01
C MET A 130 -6.40 20.70 -5.50
N GLY A 131 -6.85 19.75 -6.33
CA GLY A 131 -7.05 19.95 -7.76
C GLY A 131 -5.78 19.87 -8.62
N VAL A 132 -4.62 19.58 -8.03
CA VAL A 132 -3.35 19.38 -8.75
C VAL A 132 -2.98 17.90 -8.70
N THR A 133 -2.69 17.32 -9.87
CA THR A 133 -2.25 15.92 -10.01
C THR A 133 -0.73 15.82 -10.05
N TYR A 134 -0.19 14.83 -9.34
CA TYR A 134 1.23 14.52 -9.28
C TYR A 134 1.46 13.09 -9.75
N SER A 135 2.40 12.89 -10.67
CA SER A 135 2.75 11.56 -11.16
C SER A 135 3.26 10.68 -10.02
N ALA A 136 2.79 9.44 -9.97
CA ALA A 136 3.09 8.52 -8.89
C ALA A 136 3.51 7.15 -9.41
N GLN A 137 4.53 6.58 -8.78
CA GLN A 137 4.93 5.19 -9.01
C GLN A 137 4.27 4.29 -7.97
N ALA A 138 3.59 3.23 -8.43
CA ALA A 138 2.95 2.24 -7.57
C ALA A 138 3.90 1.13 -7.13
N HIS A 139 3.77 0.70 -5.87
CA HIS A 139 4.63 -0.29 -5.22
C HIS A 139 3.80 -1.31 -4.43
N LEU A 140 4.04 -2.60 -4.67
CA LEU A 140 3.43 -3.71 -3.92
C LEU A 140 4.23 -4.10 -2.67
N LYS A 141 5.50 -3.72 -2.63
CA LYS A 141 6.41 -3.84 -1.48
C LYS A 141 6.90 -2.45 -1.10
N SER A 142 7.53 -2.34 0.05
CA SER A 142 8.16 -1.06 0.41
C SER A 142 9.19 -0.64 -0.65
N PRO A 143 9.20 0.61 -1.13
CA PRO A 143 10.26 1.13 -1.99
C PRO A 143 11.59 1.28 -1.26
N PHE A 144 11.60 1.25 0.08
CA PHE A 144 12.80 1.30 0.89
C PHE A 144 13.08 -0.06 1.55
N ASP A 145 14.29 -0.57 1.34
CA ASP A 145 14.78 -1.88 1.79
C ASP A 145 13.76 -3.03 1.61
N PRO A 146 13.37 -3.35 0.36
CA PRO A 146 12.31 -4.34 0.07
C PRO A 146 12.64 -5.76 0.58
N ASP A 147 13.91 -6.06 0.82
CA ASP A 147 14.41 -7.36 1.29
C ASP A 147 14.74 -7.38 2.79
N SER A 148 14.55 -6.25 3.47
CA SER A 148 14.89 -6.02 4.88
C SER A 148 16.35 -6.41 5.19
N LYS A 149 17.28 -6.13 4.28
CA LYS A 149 18.71 -6.45 4.42
C LYS A 149 19.31 -5.73 5.63
N ARG A 150 18.91 -4.48 5.86
CA ARG A 150 19.41 -3.69 7.00
C ARG A 150 18.96 -4.26 8.34
N MET A 151 17.72 -4.77 8.39
CA MET A 151 17.21 -5.46 9.60
C MET A 151 17.94 -6.78 9.88
N LYS A 152 18.57 -7.36 8.86
CA LYS A 152 19.40 -8.58 8.96
C LYS A 152 20.89 -8.27 9.19
N GLY A 153 21.26 -7.00 9.35
CA GLY A 153 22.66 -6.59 9.52
C GLY A 153 23.49 -6.59 8.24
N ILE A 154 22.84 -6.65 7.07
CA ILE A 154 23.49 -6.61 5.76
C ILE A 154 23.36 -5.18 5.22
N TYR A 155 24.48 -4.47 5.12
CA TYR A 155 24.56 -3.08 4.62
C TYR A 155 24.99 -3.03 3.16
#